data_AF-A0A7J4SIQ5-F1
#
_entry.id   AF-A0A7J4SIQ5-F1
#
_cell.length_a   1.000
_cell.length_b   1.000
_cell.length_c   1.000
_cell.angle_alpha   90.00
_cell.angle_beta   90.00
_cell.angle_gamma   90.00
#
_symmetry.space_group_name_H-M   'P 1'
#
loop_
_entity.id
_entity.type
_entity.pdbx_description
1 polymer ?
#
loop_
_entity_poly.entity_id
_entity_poly.type
_entity_poly.pdbx_seq_one_letter_code
_entity_poly.pdbx_strand_id
1 'polypeptide(L)'
;ALALFATLVTRAGGVWASSVHTFVTSDSGTAPSDAFSRMMLLKSDAVAGVEIMTYLMFILLLIGSWLMLNRRSHHGIQSSNSAIMLLVPTIGAALAILFGADLYHWIPDFMFITLLICFVGLDKISNPKISIESKGWTYYSNKFPSVILLPLLLYLLIPQVFFVLLFIIFFTPMYYSNNAASEWIWASLGIMLALAGAWSGMIDVMIAAVVILIFLAPFLSDDGEPDSTVDWFTKSRLKRIALWSSVMVVSLYLVLTLVILLESIDSVNFDAHELYGAPFLFGFGAAMLIYTRRNSNPHITVYTLVTVLLFSLLMAIFYSETLGSDSSTALSQYIDRGFVAWLSFPMLLIVVGPLVFEIKDQIDKSSKTAFWTRIPVNAHIVHLGLVLLLIGHITTTVLVDRGDASHRITLVKDEIIIDGDYGFEFNELIATEDDLQVGDGFVGVKITVYDYQDGEFDEIGVVEPGMLRFDRTGTARSEVDVLTRWSGDMVFIFDGTQAQGLMQQTSSNGLDSINLVRVTVYDLPGSHLVWIGWSLMMLGMLGVTFSGISKNKQLVSRTVKLSEQE
;
A
#
# COMPACT_ATOMS: atom_id res chain seq x y z
N ALA A 1 5.05 -11.69 -2.67
CA ALA A 1 4.34 -11.40 -3.92
C ALA A 1 3.94 -9.92 -3.98
N LEU A 2 3.09 -9.42 -3.08
CA LEU A 2 2.64 -8.01 -3.13
C LEU A 2 3.78 -6.99 -3.02
N ALA A 3 4.77 -7.20 -2.14
CA ALA A 3 5.96 -6.34 -2.07
C ALA A 3 6.78 -6.35 -3.38
N LEU A 4 6.99 -7.53 -3.98
CA LEU A 4 7.64 -7.65 -5.30
C LEU A 4 6.84 -6.98 -6.40
N PHE A 5 5.50 -7.03 -6.32
CA PHE A 5 4.62 -6.38 -7.27
C PHE A 5 4.68 -4.84 -7.11
N ALA A 6 4.66 -4.32 -5.89
CA ALA A 6 4.84 -2.90 -5.64
C ALA A 6 6.20 -2.42 -6.17
N THR A 7 7.29 -3.16 -5.92
CA THR A 7 8.61 -2.88 -6.50
C THR A 7 8.62 -2.96 -8.02
N LEU A 8 7.96 -3.94 -8.62
CA LEU A 8 7.81 -4.06 -10.07
C LEU A 8 7.14 -2.81 -10.65
N VAL A 9 6.00 -2.39 -10.09
CA VAL A 9 5.24 -1.23 -10.55
C VAL A 9 6.02 0.06 -10.33
N THR A 10 6.68 0.26 -9.19
CA THR A 10 7.46 1.47 -8.94
C THR A 10 8.73 1.55 -9.78
N ARG A 11 9.39 0.42 -10.08
CA ARG A 11 10.55 0.40 -10.99
C ARG A 11 10.13 0.60 -12.44
N ALA A 12 9.05 -0.04 -12.89
CA ALA A 12 8.49 0.20 -14.22
C ALA A 12 8.01 1.65 -14.37
N GLY A 13 7.30 2.18 -13.37
CA GLY A 13 6.89 3.57 -13.25
C GLY A 13 8.07 4.54 -13.23
N GLY A 14 9.16 4.21 -12.52
CA GLY A 14 10.39 5.00 -12.52
C GLY A 14 11.03 5.11 -13.90
N VAL A 15 11.06 4.03 -14.66
CA VAL A 15 11.53 4.05 -16.07
C VAL A 15 10.61 4.91 -16.93
N TRP A 16 9.30 4.86 -16.70
CA TRP A 16 8.33 5.67 -17.44
C TRP A 16 8.35 7.16 -17.07
N ALA A 17 8.53 7.50 -15.80
CA ALA A 17 8.47 8.86 -15.26
C ALA A 17 9.82 9.60 -15.29
N SER A 18 10.96 8.90 -15.21
CA SER A 18 12.31 9.51 -15.27
C SER A 18 12.91 9.54 -16.68
N SER A 19 12.28 8.86 -17.63
CA SER A 19 12.73 8.90 -19.00
C SER A 19 12.38 10.26 -19.61
N VAL A 20 13.42 11.05 -19.90
CA VAL A 20 13.41 12.19 -20.85
C VAL A 20 12.88 11.76 -22.24
N HIS A 21 12.63 10.47 -22.42
CA HIS A 21 11.75 9.91 -23.43
C HIS A 21 10.49 9.32 -22.76
N THR A 22 9.45 10.12 -22.52
CA THR A 22 8.10 9.62 -22.85
C THR A 22 8.28 8.98 -24.22
N PHE A 23 8.22 7.65 -24.30
CA PHE A 23 8.70 6.91 -25.46
C PHE A 23 8.29 7.67 -26.71
N VAL A 24 9.26 8.15 -27.47
CA VAL A 24 9.01 8.52 -28.86
C VAL A 24 8.74 7.18 -29.54
N THR A 25 7.53 6.67 -29.35
CA THR A 25 6.91 5.81 -30.35
C THR A 25 6.92 6.64 -31.61
N SER A 26 7.34 6.04 -32.72
CA SER A 26 7.38 6.68 -34.03
C SER A 26 6.07 7.41 -34.32
N ASP A 27 6.01 8.74 -34.12
CA ASP A 27 4.98 9.76 -34.43
C ASP A 27 3.48 9.37 -34.56
N SER A 28 3.06 8.17 -34.15
CA SER A 28 1.80 7.53 -34.55
C SER A 28 1.30 6.42 -33.61
N GLY A 29 2.04 6.06 -32.55
CA GLY A 29 1.64 4.97 -31.65
C GLY A 29 1.29 5.47 -30.25
N THR A 30 0.02 5.46 -29.88
CA THR A 30 -0.41 5.63 -28.48
C THR A 30 0.08 4.45 -27.64
N ALA A 31 0.65 4.70 -26.45
CA ALA A 31 1.03 3.64 -25.53
C ALA A 31 -0.18 2.74 -25.19
N PRO A 32 0.01 1.43 -24.94
CA PRO A 32 -1.06 0.54 -24.53
C PRO A 32 -1.80 1.09 -23.30
N SER A 33 -3.10 0.84 -23.18
CA SER A 33 -3.90 1.33 -22.05
C SER A 33 -3.80 0.46 -20.78
N ASP A 34 -3.16 -0.71 -20.86
CA ASP A 34 -3.03 -1.62 -19.73
C ASP A 34 -1.58 -1.80 -19.23
N ALA A 35 -1.47 -2.00 -17.93
CA ALA A 35 -0.23 -2.20 -17.20
C ALA A 35 0.65 -3.34 -17.75
N PHE A 36 0.04 -4.45 -18.14
CA PHE A 36 0.78 -5.64 -18.56
C PHE A 36 1.43 -5.42 -19.92
N SER A 37 0.68 -4.91 -20.90
CA SER A 37 1.20 -4.60 -22.24
C SER A 37 2.30 -3.54 -22.17
N ARG A 38 2.19 -2.56 -21.27
CA ARG A 38 3.26 -1.59 -21.02
C ARG A 38 4.52 -2.23 -20.47
N MET A 39 4.40 -3.17 -19.53
CA MET A 39 5.54 -3.92 -19.05
C MET A 39 6.18 -4.75 -20.19
N MET A 40 5.38 -5.30 -21.11
CA MET A 40 5.91 -6.02 -22.27
C MET A 40 6.74 -5.13 -23.21
N LEU A 41 6.42 -3.83 -23.32
CA LEU A 41 7.26 -2.87 -24.06
C LEU A 41 8.64 -2.69 -23.43
N LEU A 42 8.75 -2.75 -22.10
CA LEU A 42 10.03 -2.62 -21.39
C LEU A 42 10.95 -3.81 -21.62
N LYS A 43 10.45 -4.92 -22.17
CA LYS A 43 11.24 -6.11 -22.50
C LYS A 43 12.37 -5.86 -23.49
N SER A 44 12.26 -4.79 -24.30
CA SER A 44 13.30 -4.34 -25.24
C SER A 44 14.22 -3.25 -24.70
N ASP A 45 14.06 -2.82 -23.45
CA ASP A 45 15.01 -1.92 -22.79
C ASP A 45 16.13 -2.75 -22.17
N ALA A 46 17.39 -2.36 -22.46
CA ALA A 46 18.57 -3.14 -22.12
C ALA A 46 18.61 -3.44 -20.61
N VAL A 47 18.85 -2.47 -19.74
CA VAL A 47 19.15 -2.80 -18.33
C VAL A 47 17.88 -2.94 -17.48
N ALA A 48 16.90 -2.05 -17.68
CA ALA A 48 15.69 -2.05 -16.87
C ALA A 48 14.72 -3.20 -17.24
N GLY A 49 14.71 -3.62 -18.52
CA GLY A 49 13.84 -4.68 -19.01
C GLY A 49 14.08 -6.02 -18.33
N VAL A 50 15.35 -6.41 -18.13
CA VAL A 50 15.71 -7.67 -17.47
C VAL A 50 15.18 -7.71 -16.03
N GLU A 51 15.37 -6.63 -15.28
CA GLU A 51 14.95 -6.53 -13.89
C GLU A 51 13.43 -6.68 -13.75
N ILE A 52 12.69 -5.90 -14.54
CA ILE A 52 11.22 -5.87 -14.52
C ILE A 52 10.65 -7.22 -14.96
N MET A 53 11.16 -7.81 -16.05
CA MET A 53 10.71 -9.13 -16.50
C MET A 53 11.02 -10.23 -15.47
N THR A 54 12.15 -10.13 -14.77
CA THR A 54 12.51 -11.08 -13.70
C THR A 54 11.54 -11.01 -12.54
N TYR A 55 11.18 -9.79 -12.08
CA TYR A 55 10.16 -9.60 -11.04
C TYR A 55 8.79 -10.15 -11.48
N LEU A 56 8.37 -9.87 -12.72
CA LEU A 56 7.11 -10.39 -13.26
C LEU A 56 7.10 -11.92 -13.29
N MET A 57 8.18 -12.56 -13.74
CA MET A 57 8.31 -14.01 -13.73
C MET A 57 8.24 -14.59 -12.32
N PHE A 58 8.90 -13.98 -11.33
CA PHE A 58 8.79 -14.40 -9.93
C PHE A 58 7.35 -14.36 -9.43
N ILE A 59 6.63 -13.29 -9.74
CA ILE A 59 5.22 -13.13 -9.33
C ILE A 59 4.36 -14.21 -9.97
N LEU A 60 4.49 -14.42 -11.28
CA LEU A 60 3.72 -15.43 -12.02
C LEU A 60 3.99 -16.86 -11.54
N LEU A 61 5.24 -17.19 -11.21
CA LEU A 61 5.60 -18.50 -10.64
C LEU A 61 5.05 -18.70 -9.22
N LEU A 62 5.10 -17.66 -8.38
CA LEU A 62 4.51 -17.70 -7.04
C LEU A 62 3.00 -17.92 -7.13
N ILE A 63 2.32 -17.23 -8.05
CA ILE A 63 0.88 -17.41 -8.27
C ILE A 63 0.59 -18.81 -8.82
N GLY A 64 1.32 -19.26 -9.86
CA GLY A 64 1.14 -20.60 -10.42
C GLY A 64 1.35 -21.71 -9.39
N SER A 65 2.36 -21.55 -8.53
CA SER A 65 2.62 -22.44 -7.39
C SER A 65 1.48 -22.43 -6.37
N TRP A 66 0.95 -21.25 -6.04
CA TRP A 66 -0.22 -21.12 -5.16
C TRP A 66 -1.46 -21.83 -5.72
N LEU A 67 -1.76 -21.63 -7.01
CA LEU A 67 -2.90 -22.29 -7.67
C LEU A 67 -2.75 -23.82 -7.67
N MET A 68 -1.54 -24.32 -7.91
CA MET A 68 -1.23 -25.74 -7.80
C MET A 68 -1.41 -26.26 -6.37
N LEU A 69 -0.92 -25.53 -5.35
CA LEU A 69 -1.06 -25.90 -3.95
C LEU A 69 -2.52 -25.94 -3.52
N ASN A 70 -3.31 -24.94 -3.90
CA ASN A 70 -4.74 -24.89 -3.62
C ASN A 70 -5.43 -26.15 -4.13
N ARG A 71 -5.15 -26.51 -5.39
CA ARG A 71 -5.68 -27.75 -5.97
C ARG A 71 -5.21 -29.01 -5.26
N ARG A 72 -3.91 -29.12 -4.94
CA ARG A 72 -3.32 -30.30 -4.25
C ARG A 72 -3.85 -30.49 -2.84
N SER A 73 -4.21 -29.40 -2.15
CA SER A 73 -4.82 -29.46 -0.82
C SER A 73 -6.05 -30.37 -0.80
N HIS A 74 -6.81 -30.42 -1.89
CA HIS A 74 -7.99 -31.28 -2.01
C HIS A 74 -7.68 -32.75 -2.33
N HIS A 75 -6.43 -33.09 -2.65
CA HIS A 75 -5.98 -34.46 -2.83
C HIS A 75 -5.34 -35.06 -1.57
N GLY A 76 -5.12 -34.27 -0.51
CA GLY A 76 -4.44 -34.74 0.71
C GLY A 76 -2.98 -35.14 0.50
N ILE A 77 -2.38 -34.73 -0.62
CA ILE A 77 -1.00 -35.07 -0.99
C ILE A 77 -0.06 -33.97 -0.47
N GLN A 78 1.00 -34.36 0.23
CA GLN A 78 2.08 -33.44 0.60
C GLN A 78 2.78 -32.92 -0.66
N SER A 79 2.95 -31.60 -0.76
CA SER A 79 3.68 -31.01 -1.88
C SER A 79 5.16 -31.40 -1.80
N SER A 80 5.70 -31.97 -2.89
CA SER A 80 7.14 -31.98 -3.13
C SER A 80 7.70 -30.56 -3.00
N ASN A 81 8.94 -30.43 -2.52
CA ASN A 81 9.62 -29.16 -2.28
C ASN A 81 9.80 -28.39 -3.60
N SER A 82 8.81 -27.59 -3.99
CA SER A 82 8.76 -26.86 -5.26
C SER A 82 9.58 -25.56 -5.25
N ALA A 83 10.31 -25.29 -4.18
CA ALA A 83 11.19 -24.12 -4.05
C ALA A 83 12.24 -24.04 -5.18
N ILE A 84 12.63 -25.18 -5.76
CA ILE A 84 13.56 -25.24 -6.91
C ILE A 84 12.99 -24.50 -8.13
N MET A 85 11.67 -24.47 -8.31
CA MET A 85 11.04 -23.74 -9.42
C MET A 85 11.17 -22.22 -9.28
N LEU A 86 11.39 -21.70 -8.07
CA LEU A 86 11.70 -20.28 -7.84
C LEU A 86 13.13 -19.91 -8.26
N LEU A 87 13.98 -20.88 -8.61
CA LEU A 87 15.30 -20.61 -9.19
C LEU A 87 15.20 -20.25 -10.68
N VAL A 88 14.09 -20.56 -11.37
CA VAL A 88 13.93 -20.30 -12.80
C VAL A 88 14.14 -18.81 -13.16
N PRO A 89 13.53 -17.83 -12.47
CA PRO A 89 13.78 -16.41 -12.75
C PRO A 89 15.20 -15.99 -12.37
N THR A 90 15.80 -16.58 -11.31
CA THR A 90 17.20 -16.27 -10.95
C THR A 90 18.18 -16.73 -12.01
N ILE A 91 17.94 -17.89 -12.62
CA ILE A 91 18.73 -18.40 -13.73
C ILE A 91 18.51 -17.51 -14.96
N GLY A 92 17.25 -17.14 -15.25
CA GLY A 92 16.94 -16.19 -16.33
C GLY A 92 17.69 -14.86 -16.20
N ALA A 93 17.67 -14.24 -15.01
CA ALA A 93 18.42 -13.03 -14.73
C ALA A 93 19.94 -13.23 -14.84
N ALA A 94 20.47 -14.34 -14.35
CA ALA A 94 21.90 -14.66 -14.46
C ALA A 94 22.33 -14.87 -15.91
N LEU A 95 21.47 -15.44 -16.75
CA LEU A 95 21.71 -15.62 -18.18
C LEU A 95 21.77 -14.27 -18.93
N ALA A 96 21.11 -13.21 -18.44
CA ALA A 96 21.23 -11.88 -19.03
C ALA A 96 22.65 -11.30 -18.92
N ILE A 97 23.44 -11.74 -17.93
CA ILE A 97 24.86 -11.38 -17.80
C ILE A 97 25.68 -11.97 -18.97
N LEU A 98 25.31 -13.16 -19.45
CA LEU A 98 26.03 -13.88 -20.50
C LEU A 98 25.52 -13.55 -21.92
N PHE A 99 24.21 -13.43 -22.08
CA PHE A 99 23.54 -13.27 -23.38
C PHE A 99 23.13 -11.82 -23.68
N GLY A 100 23.41 -10.90 -22.76
CA GLY A 100 23.00 -9.52 -22.87
C GLY A 100 21.59 -9.27 -22.36
N ALA A 101 21.26 -7.99 -22.33
CA ALA A 101 20.12 -7.47 -21.60
C ALA A 101 18.78 -7.63 -22.38
N ASP A 102 18.86 -7.98 -23.67
CA ASP A 102 17.72 -8.29 -24.54
C ASP A 102 17.26 -9.76 -24.44
N LEU A 103 17.67 -10.52 -23.41
CA LEU A 103 17.25 -11.92 -23.22
C LEU A 103 15.71 -12.07 -23.26
N TYR A 104 15.05 -11.12 -22.60
CA TYR A 104 13.63 -10.80 -22.65
C TYR A 104 13.03 -10.85 -24.07
N HIS A 105 13.68 -10.15 -24.99
CA HIS A 105 13.13 -9.68 -26.26
C HIS A 105 12.57 -10.80 -27.15
N TRP A 106 13.13 -12.00 -27.07
CA TRP A 106 12.76 -13.12 -27.94
C TRP A 106 11.58 -13.96 -27.45
N ILE A 107 11.11 -13.74 -26.21
CA ILE A 107 10.00 -14.51 -25.62
C ILE A 107 8.63 -13.90 -25.99
N PRO A 108 7.73 -14.60 -26.71
CA PRO A 108 6.40 -14.08 -26.98
C PRO A 108 5.60 -13.76 -25.71
N ASP A 109 4.84 -12.66 -25.72
CA ASP A 109 4.13 -12.14 -24.53
C ASP A 109 3.18 -13.18 -23.90
N PHE A 110 2.50 -13.98 -24.73
CA PHE A 110 1.60 -15.03 -24.25
C PHE A 110 2.33 -16.15 -23.47
N MET A 111 3.64 -16.32 -23.64
CA MET A 111 4.40 -17.32 -22.89
C MET A 111 4.48 -16.99 -21.40
N PHE A 112 4.50 -15.70 -21.03
CA PHE A 112 4.47 -15.28 -19.63
C PHE A 112 3.16 -15.71 -18.96
N ILE A 113 2.03 -15.54 -19.63
CA ILE A 113 0.72 -16.00 -19.12
C ILE A 113 0.65 -17.54 -19.10
N THR A 114 1.20 -18.18 -20.13
CA THR A 114 1.24 -19.66 -20.23
C THR A 114 2.01 -20.27 -19.06
N LEU A 115 3.05 -19.60 -18.56
CA LEU A 115 3.82 -20.02 -17.38
C LEU A 115 2.91 -20.29 -16.17
N LEU A 116 1.92 -19.44 -15.92
CA LEU A 116 0.96 -19.60 -14.83
C LEU A 116 0.12 -20.87 -14.99
N ILE A 117 -0.38 -21.10 -16.21
CA ILE A 117 -1.28 -22.21 -16.54
C ILE A 117 -0.52 -23.54 -16.53
N CYS A 118 0.76 -23.54 -16.91
CA CYS A 118 1.60 -24.74 -16.94
C CYS A 118 1.65 -25.46 -15.58
N PHE A 119 1.70 -24.75 -14.45
CA PHE A 119 1.75 -25.38 -13.12
C PHE A 119 0.48 -26.18 -12.81
N VAL A 120 -0.68 -25.57 -13.07
CA VAL A 120 -1.98 -26.21 -12.86
C VAL A 120 -2.20 -27.32 -13.89
N GLY A 121 -1.75 -27.12 -15.13
CA GLY A 121 -1.84 -28.09 -16.23
C GLY A 121 -1.00 -29.34 -15.98
N LEU A 122 0.25 -29.19 -15.56
CA LEU A 122 1.13 -30.31 -15.20
C LEU A 122 0.54 -31.11 -14.04
N ASP A 123 0.07 -30.43 -12.99
CA ASP A 123 -0.64 -31.11 -11.91
C ASP A 123 -1.93 -31.79 -12.40
N LYS A 124 -2.57 -31.29 -13.45
CA LYS A 124 -3.76 -31.92 -14.04
C LYS A 124 -3.46 -33.23 -14.73
N ILE A 125 -2.34 -33.27 -15.42
CA ILE A 125 -1.87 -34.47 -16.10
C ILE A 125 -1.44 -35.51 -15.06
N SER A 126 -0.73 -35.09 -14.01
CA SER A 126 -0.27 -35.99 -12.96
C SER A 126 -1.40 -36.47 -12.04
N ASN A 127 -2.37 -35.60 -11.71
CA ASN A 127 -3.44 -35.84 -10.74
C ASN A 127 -4.82 -35.49 -11.36
N PRO A 128 -5.35 -36.30 -12.29
CA PRO A 128 -6.51 -35.91 -13.09
C PRO A 128 -7.85 -35.92 -12.35
N LYS A 129 -7.99 -36.72 -11.28
CA LYS A 129 -9.29 -36.93 -10.60
C LYS A 129 -9.35 -36.22 -9.25
N ILE A 130 -10.18 -35.18 -9.17
CA ILE A 130 -10.59 -34.57 -7.90
C ILE A 130 -11.98 -35.12 -7.56
N SER A 131 -12.13 -35.74 -6.39
CA SER A 131 -13.43 -36.11 -5.85
C SER A 131 -13.89 -35.00 -4.90
N ILE A 132 -14.82 -34.16 -5.36
CA ILE A 132 -15.49 -33.16 -4.52
C ILE A 132 -16.83 -33.74 -4.10
N GLU A 133 -17.00 -33.97 -2.79
CA GLU A 133 -18.31 -34.28 -2.21
C GLU A 133 -19.02 -32.95 -1.92
N SER A 134 -19.99 -32.59 -2.78
CA SER A 134 -20.75 -31.35 -2.65
C SER A 134 -21.55 -31.36 -1.35
N LYS A 135 -21.24 -30.44 -0.43
CA LYS A 135 -22.01 -30.22 0.80
C LYS A 135 -22.94 -29.00 0.70
N GLY A 136 -22.96 -28.33 -0.45
CA GLY A 136 -23.72 -27.13 -0.75
C GLY A 136 -23.51 -26.72 -2.21
N TRP A 137 -23.69 -25.44 -2.51
CA TRP A 137 -23.47 -24.91 -3.86
C TRP A 137 -21.97 -24.90 -4.23
N THR A 138 -21.63 -25.34 -5.44
CA THR A 138 -20.23 -25.43 -5.92
C THR A 138 -20.11 -25.00 -7.37
N TYR A 139 -19.04 -24.30 -7.73
CA TYR A 139 -18.71 -24.03 -9.15
C TYR A 139 -18.15 -25.26 -9.88
N TYR A 140 -17.59 -26.22 -9.15
CA TYR A 140 -16.94 -27.38 -9.74
C TYR A 140 -17.94 -28.19 -10.55
N SER A 141 -17.61 -28.40 -11.83
CA SER A 141 -18.35 -29.30 -12.70
C SER A 141 -17.38 -30.13 -13.52
N ASN A 142 -17.49 -31.45 -13.43
CA ASN A 142 -16.69 -32.37 -14.26
C ASN A 142 -16.98 -32.22 -15.77
N LYS A 143 -18.14 -31.66 -16.13
CA LYS A 143 -18.55 -31.46 -17.54
C LYS A 143 -18.16 -30.09 -18.08
N PHE A 144 -18.16 -29.07 -17.23
CA PHE A 144 -17.91 -27.69 -17.64
C PHE A 144 -16.69 -27.13 -16.88
N PRO A 145 -15.54 -26.91 -17.56
CA PRO A 145 -14.34 -26.38 -16.92
C PRO A 145 -14.48 -24.87 -16.69
N SER A 146 -15.40 -24.46 -15.81
CA SER A 146 -15.68 -23.05 -15.52
C SER A 146 -14.44 -22.29 -15.02
N VAL A 147 -13.51 -22.98 -14.36
CA VAL A 147 -12.19 -22.42 -13.96
C VAL A 147 -11.31 -21.95 -15.12
N ILE A 148 -11.56 -22.40 -16.35
CA ILE A 148 -10.87 -21.93 -17.56
C ILE A 148 -11.80 -21.05 -18.39
N LEU A 149 -13.04 -21.50 -18.60
CA LEU A 149 -14.00 -20.83 -19.46
C LEU A 149 -14.34 -19.43 -18.95
N LEU A 150 -14.55 -19.28 -17.63
CA LEU A 150 -15.02 -18.04 -17.05
C LEU A 150 -13.93 -16.95 -17.04
N PRO A 151 -12.67 -17.24 -16.66
CA PRO A 151 -11.57 -16.30 -16.88
C PRO A 151 -11.32 -15.95 -18.36
N LEU A 152 -11.51 -16.91 -19.27
CA LEU A 152 -11.37 -16.66 -20.72
C LEU A 152 -12.45 -15.69 -21.22
N LEU A 153 -13.71 -15.92 -20.86
CA LEU A 153 -14.82 -15.02 -21.18
C LEU A 153 -14.60 -13.63 -20.56
N LEU A 154 -14.08 -13.60 -19.33
CA LEU A 154 -13.77 -12.35 -18.65
C LEU A 154 -12.66 -11.58 -19.38
N TYR A 155 -11.61 -12.26 -19.85
CA TYR A 155 -10.56 -11.63 -20.65
C TYR A 155 -11.07 -11.06 -21.98
N LEU A 156 -12.03 -11.72 -22.62
CA LEU A 156 -12.66 -11.21 -23.84
C LEU A 156 -13.50 -9.96 -23.58
N LEU A 157 -14.11 -9.84 -22.39
CA LEU A 157 -14.88 -8.66 -21.98
C LEU A 157 -14.01 -7.54 -21.41
N ILE A 158 -12.93 -7.91 -20.74
CA ILE A 158 -12.01 -7.05 -20.02
C ILE A 158 -10.59 -7.44 -20.45
N PRO A 159 -10.02 -6.79 -21.48
CA PRO A 159 -8.68 -7.11 -21.98
C PRO A 159 -7.57 -6.59 -21.03
N GLN A 160 -7.76 -6.73 -19.71
CA GLN A 160 -6.83 -6.34 -18.65
C GLN A 160 -6.22 -7.60 -18.01
N VAL A 161 -4.98 -7.94 -18.40
CA VAL A 161 -4.35 -9.21 -17.99
C VAL A 161 -4.26 -9.35 -16.47
N PHE A 162 -3.79 -8.32 -15.76
CA PHE A 162 -3.65 -8.40 -14.31
C PHE A 162 -4.99 -8.51 -13.57
N PHE A 163 -6.05 -7.88 -14.10
CA PHE A 163 -7.39 -8.05 -13.54
C PHE A 163 -7.86 -9.50 -13.61
N VAL A 164 -7.69 -10.13 -14.78
CA VAL A 164 -8.07 -11.55 -14.99
C VAL A 164 -7.20 -12.48 -14.14
N LEU A 165 -5.91 -12.16 -13.95
CA LEU A 165 -5.04 -12.93 -13.06
C LEU A 165 -5.51 -12.86 -11.60
N LEU A 166 -5.87 -11.67 -11.10
CA LEU A 166 -6.43 -11.51 -9.76
C LEU A 166 -7.76 -12.24 -9.62
N PHE A 167 -8.61 -12.16 -10.64
CA PHE A 167 -9.85 -12.93 -10.70
C PHE A 167 -9.59 -14.43 -10.55
N ILE A 168 -8.62 -15.00 -11.29
CA ILE A 168 -8.26 -16.42 -11.21
C ILE A 168 -7.79 -16.78 -9.79
N ILE A 169 -6.98 -15.93 -9.15
CA ILE A 169 -6.47 -16.16 -7.79
C ILE A 169 -7.60 -16.28 -6.78
N PHE A 170 -8.59 -15.40 -6.84
CA PHE A 170 -9.72 -15.39 -5.89
C PHE A 170 -10.79 -16.43 -6.24
N PHE A 171 -10.98 -16.71 -7.53
CA PHE A 171 -11.98 -17.67 -7.99
C PHE A 171 -11.56 -19.13 -7.75
N THR A 172 -10.27 -19.45 -7.86
CA THR A 172 -9.78 -20.84 -7.80
C THR A 172 -10.09 -21.55 -6.47
N PRO A 173 -9.87 -20.94 -5.28
CA PRO A 173 -10.28 -21.54 -4.01
C PRO A 173 -11.77 -21.82 -3.92
N MET A 174 -12.61 -20.89 -4.41
CA MET A 174 -14.06 -21.09 -4.45
C MET A 174 -14.46 -22.20 -5.41
N TYR A 175 -13.73 -22.34 -6.53
CA TYR A 175 -13.98 -23.36 -7.52
C TYR A 175 -13.75 -24.78 -6.99
N TYR A 176 -12.69 -24.99 -6.20
CA TYR A 176 -12.36 -26.30 -5.65
C TYR A 176 -13.00 -26.59 -4.28
N SER A 177 -13.73 -25.65 -3.69
CA SER A 177 -14.39 -25.86 -2.40
C SER A 177 -15.60 -26.79 -2.48
N ASN A 178 -15.81 -27.58 -1.43
CA ASN A 178 -16.97 -28.46 -1.28
C ASN A 178 -18.29 -27.68 -1.04
N ASN A 179 -18.18 -26.42 -0.60
CA ASN A 179 -19.27 -25.45 -0.51
C ASN A 179 -18.68 -24.05 -0.73
N ALA A 180 -18.93 -23.46 -1.90
CA ALA A 180 -18.38 -22.17 -2.27
C ALA A 180 -18.91 -21.01 -1.40
N ALA A 181 -20.10 -21.14 -0.79
CA ALA A 181 -20.62 -20.15 0.15
C ALA A 181 -19.80 -20.09 1.47
N SER A 182 -19.11 -21.19 1.83
CA SER A 182 -18.22 -21.20 2.98
C SER A 182 -16.91 -20.42 2.75
N GLU A 183 -16.55 -20.17 1.49
CA GLU A 183 -15.34 -19.44 1.06
C GLU A 183 -15.57 -17.92 0.97
N TRP A 184 -16.30 -17.36 1.93
CA TRP A 184 -16.72 -15.95 1.92
C TRP A 184 -15.57 -14.94 1.88
N ILE A 185 -14.39 -15.30 2.37
CA ILE A 185 -13.18 -14.47 2.30
C ILE A 185 -12.80 -14.24 0.82
N TRP A 186 -12.70 -15.31 0.03
CA TRP A 186 -12.35 -15.22 -1.38
C TRP A 186 -13.43 -14.50 -2.20
N ALA A 187 -14.70 -14.73 -1.86
CA ALA A 187 -15.82 -13.99 -2.44
C ALA A 187 -15.68 -12.48 -2.18
N SER A 188 -15.35 -12.08 -0.94
CA SER A 188 -15.18 -10.67 -0.59
C SER A 188 -14.02 -10.01 -1.33
N LEU A 189 -12.90 -10.72 -1.52
CA LEU A 189 -11.75 -10.22 -2.31
C LEU A 189 -12.11 -10.07 -3.79
N GLY A 190 -12.89 -11.00 -4.34
CA GLY A 190 -13.39 -10.92 -5.72
C GLY A 190 -14.38 -9.78 -5.94
N ILE A 191 -15.28 -9.53 -4.98
CA ILE A 191 -16.19 -8.38 -4.98
C ILE A 191 -15.38 -7.09 -4.89
N MET A 192 -14.39 -7.03 -3.99
CA MET A 192 -13.51 -5.87 -3.85
C MET A 192 -12.70 -5.60 -5.12
N LEU A 193 -12.22 -6.64 -5.80
CA LEU A 193 -11.54 -6.51 -7.10
C LEU A 193 -12.45 -5.83 -8.14
N ALA A 194 -13.72 -6.24 -8.23
CA ALA A 194 -14.68 -5.64 -9.15
C ALA A 194 -15.05 -4.20 -8.77
N LEU A 195 -15.27 -3.92 -7.48
CA LEU A 195 -15.55 -2.57 -6.97
C LEU A 195 -14.37 -1.63 -7.20
N ALA A 196 -13.16 -2.05 -6.82
CA ALA A 196 -11.94 -1.27 -7.05
C ALA A 196 -11.72 -1.02 -8.53
N GLY A 197 -11.97 -2.03 -9.40
CA GLY A 197 -11.83 -1.86 -10.83
C GLY A 197 -12.82 -0.87 -11.43
N ALA A 198 -14.05 -0.80 -10.91
CA ALA A 198 -15.01 0.22 -11.32
C ALA A 198 -14.62 1.61 -10.82
N TRP A 199 -14.18 1.71 -9.56
CA TRP A 199 -13.79 2.97 -8.91
C TRP A 199 -12.53 3.59 -9.48
N SER A 200 -11.56 2.77 -9.90
CA SER A 200 -10.35 3.23 -10.59
C SER A 200 -10.61 3.49 -12.08
N GLY A 201 -11.78 3.15 -12.62
CA GLY A 201 -12.06 3.26 -14.06
C GLY A 201 -11.40 2.18 -14.92
N MET A 202 -10.79 1.15 -14.33
CA MET A 202 -10.19 0.03 -15.07
C MET A 202 -11.23 -0.81 -15.81
N ILE A 203 -12.45 -0.92 -15.26
CA ILE A 203 -13.57 -1.66 -15.87
C ILE A 203 -14.87 -0.85 -15.77
N ASP A 204 -15.80 -1.09 -16.70
CA ASP A 204 -17.13 -0.46 -16.66
C ASP A 204 -17.96 -0.96 -15.47
N VAL A 205 -18.83 -0.10 -14.94
CA VAL A 205 -19.70 -0.39 -13.78
C VAL A 205 -20.61 -1.59 -14.03
N MET A 206 -21.14 -1.75 -15.24
CA MET A 206 -22.00 -2.89 -15.59
C MET A 206 -21.21 -4.19 -15.62
N ILE A 207 -19.97 -4.15 -16.11
CA ILE A 207 -19.07 -5.30 -16.13
C ILE A 207 -18.68 -5.67 -14.69
N ALA A 208 -18.39 -4.69 -13.84
CA ALA A 208 -18.13 -4.92 -12.42
C ALA A 208 -19.32 -5.61 -11.74
N ALA A 209 -20.55 -5.20 -12.04
CA ALA A 209 -21.75 -5.87 -11.52
C ALA A 209 -21.83 -7.35 -11.93
N VAL A 210 -21.45 -7.69 -13.17
CA VAL A 210 -21.39 -9.08 -13.63
C VAL A 210 -20.34 -9.89 -12.84
N VAL A 211 -19.16 -9.31 -12.59
CA VAL A 211 -18.10 -9.96 -11.80
C VAL A 211 -18.55 -10.15 -10.34
N ILE A 212 -19.20 -9.15 -9.75
CA ILE A 212 -19.78 -9.24 -8.40
C ILE A 212 -20.81 -10.37 -8.35
N LEU A 213 -21.70 -10.46 -9.33
CA LEU A 213 -22.71 -11.53 -9.40
C LEU A 213 -22.08 -12.91 -9.47
N ILE A 214 -20.95 -13.07 -10.17
CA ILE A 214 -20.20 -14.32 -10.14
C ILE A 214 -19.84 -14.63 -8.68
N PHE A 215 -19.09 -13.78 -7.99
CA PHE A 215 -18.68 -14.06 -6.60
C PHE A 215 -19.83 -14.18 -5.59
N LEU A 216 -20.97 -13.53 -5.84
CA LEU A 216 -22.15 -13.55 -4.97
C LEU A 216 -23.08 -14.75 -5.23
N ALA A 217 -23.01 -15.37 -6.43
CA ALA A 217 -23.89 -16.48 -6.82
C ALA A 217 -24.04 -17.62 -5.79
N PRO A 218 -22.97 -18.07 -5.09
CA PRO A 218 -23.10 -19.12 -4.08
C PRO A 218 -24.02 -18.75 -2.93
N PHE A 219 -24.04 -17.46 -2.54
CA PHE A 219 -24.83 -16.94 -1.41
C PHE A 219 -26.28 -16.70 -1.78
N LEU A 220 -26.55 -16.35 -3.04
CA LEU A 220 -27.92 -16.16 -3.54
C LEU A 220 -28.67 -17.48 -3.74
N SER A 221 -27.94 -18.58 -3.89
CA SER A 221 -28.48 -19.91 -4.13
C SER A 221 -28.47 -20.80 -2.88
N ASP A 222 -27.98 -20.30 -1.75
CA ASP A 222 -27.97 -21.05 -0.50
C ASP A 222 -29.36 -20.97 0.15
N ASP A 223 -30.16 -22.03 -0.01
CA ASP A 223 -31.52 -22.14 0.54
C ASP A 223 -31.54 -22.42 2.06
N GLY A 224 -30.47 -22.10 2.78
CA GLY A 224 -30.38 -22.30 4.22
C GLY A 224 -31.54 -21.62 4.95
N GLU A 225 -32.21 -22.34 5.85
CA GLU A 225 -33.23 -21.74 6.72
C GLU A 225 -32.62 -20.50 7.40
N PRO A 226 -33.28 -19.33 7.37
CA PRO A 226 -32.76 -18.16 8.04
C PRO A 226 -32.66 -18.48 9.53
N ASP A 227 -31.44 -18.64 10.02
CA ASP A 227 -31.17 -18.90 11.44
C ASP A 227 -32.00 -17.91 12.29
N SER A 228 -32.84 -18.47 13.15
CA SER A 228 -33.76 -17.76 14.03
C SER A 228 -33.10 -16.58 14.72
N THR A 229 -33.69 -15.38 14.61
CA THR A 229 -33.36 -14.13 15.33
C THR A 229 -31.93 -14.09 15.89
N VAL A 230 -30.92 -14.11 15.00
CA VAL A 230 -29.53 -14.04 15.43
C VAL A 230 -29.32 -12.71 16.15
N ASP A 231 -29.09 -12.73 17.46
CA ASP A 231 -28.74 -11.53 18.20
C ASP A 231 -27.39 -10.99 17.67
N TRP A 232 -27.46 -9.86 16.97
CA TRP A 232 -26.33 -9.20 16.36
C TRP A 232 -25.36 -8.63 17.41
N PHE A 233 -25.81 -8.45 18.65
CA PHE A 233 -25.10 -7.72 19.69
C PHE A 233 -24.56 -8.63 20.81
N THR A 234 -24.07 -9.82 20.46
CA THR A 234 -23.43 -10.71 21.43
C THR A 234 -21.93 -10.43 21.57
N LYS A 235 -21.39 -10.62 22.80
CA LYS A 235 -19.94 -10.49 23.07
C LYS A 235 -19.10 -11.43 22.19
N SER A 236 -19.59 -12.64 21.93
CA SER A 236 -18.88 -13.62 21.10
C SER A 236 -18.74 -13.13 19.66
N ARG A 237 -19.81 -12.58 19.08
CA ARG A 237 -19.82 -12.05 17.72
C ARG A 237 -18.92 -10.83 17.58
N LEU A 238 -19.01 -9.87 18.50
CA LEU A 238 -18.13 -8.70 18.51
C LEU A 238 -16.65 -9.07 18.61
N LYS A 239 -16.29 -10.03 19.47
CA LYS A 239 -14.91 -10.55 19.55
C LYS A 239 -14.46 -11.21 18.24
N ARG A 240 -15.34 -11.97 17.59
CA ARG A 240 -15.06 -12.59 16.29
C ARG A 240 -14.86 -11.52 15.21
N ILE A 241 -15.71 -10.49 15.17
CA ILE A 241 -15.58 -9.36 14.24
C ILE A 241 -14.23 -8.66 14.45
N ALA A 242 -13.89 -8.30 15.69
CA ALA A 242 -12.61 -7.66 15.99
C ALA A 242 -11.40 -8.51 15.56
N LEU A 243 -11.46 -9.84 15.78
CA LEU A 243 -10.40 -10.75 15.38
C LEU A 243 -10.23 -10.84 13.86
N TRP A 244 -11.32 -11.01 13.12
CA TRP A 244 -11.28 -11.20 11.67
C TRP A 244 -11.14 -9.89 10.89
N SER A 245 -11.53 -8.77 11.48
CA SER A 245 -11.46 -7.46 10.83
C SER A 245 -10.03 -7.08 10.46
N SER A 246 -9.02 -7.45 11.25
CA SER A 246 -7.62 -7.15 10.92
C SER A 246 -7.22 -7.81 9.60
N VAL A 247 -7.61 -9.08 9.41
CA VAL A 247 -7.32 -9.80 8.17
C VAL A 247 -8.18 -9.29 7.03
N MET A 248 -9.49 -9.10 7.25
CA MET A 248 -10.42 -8.71 6.18
C MET A 248 -10.21 -7.28 5.70
N VAL A 249 -10.21 -6.29 6.61
CA VAL A 249 -10.06 -4.88 6.23
C VAL A 249 -8.72 -4.65 5.52
N VAL A 250 -7.63 -5.23 6.05
CA VAL A 250 -6.32 -5.11 5.41
C VAL A 250 -6.29 -5.82 4.07
N SER A 251 -6.83 -7.04 3.95
CA SER A 251 -6.79 -7.76 2.66
C SER A 251 -7.62 -7.05 1.58
N LEU A 252 -8.79 -6.53 1.93
CA LEU A 252 -9.64 -5.76 1.01
C LEU A 252 -8.96 -4.44 0.62
N TYR A 253 -8.36 -3.74 1.59
CA TYR A 253 -7.59 -2.51 1.31
C TYR A 253 -6.36 -2.79 0.42
N LEU A 254 -5.68 -3.94 0.59
CA LEU A 254 -4.58 -4.33 -0.27
C LEU A 254 -5.05 -4.61 -1.71
N VAL A 255 -6.22 -5.22 -1.90
CA VAL A 255 -6.81 -5.40 -3.24
C VAL A 255 -7.17 -4.05 -3.86
N LEU A 256 -7.79 -3.16 -3.10
CA LEU A 256 -8.07 -1.79 -3.54
C LEU A 256 -6.78 -1.09 -3.98
N THR A 257 -5.78 -1.08 -3.11
CA THR A 257 -4.49 -0.42 -3.35
C THR A 257 -3.81 -0.99 -4.58
N LEU A 258 -3.83 -2.31 -4.73
CA LEU A 258 -3.25 -3.00 -5.87
C LEU A 258 -3.91 -2.60 -7.19
N VAL A 259 -5.23 -2.46 -7.20
CA VAL A 259 -5.99 -2.08 -8.39
C VAL A 259 -5.77 -0.61 -8.75
N ILE A 260 -5.75 0.29 -7.77
CA ILE A 260 -5.45 1.71 -8.02
C ILE A 260 -4.02 1.83 -8.58
N LEU A 261 -3.04 1.14 -7.99
CA LEU A 261 -1.65 1.14 -8.50
C LEU A 261 -1.52 0.60 -9.93
N LEU A 262 -2.39 -0.33 -10.34
CA LEU A 262 -2.40 -0.88 -11.70
C LEU A 262 -2.94 0.11 -12.73
N GLU A 263 -3.88 0.97 -12.32
CA GLU A 263 -4.49 1.98 -13.18
C GLU A 263 -3.68 3.29 -13.18
N SER A 264 -3.08 3.64 -12.04
CA SER A 264 -2.32 4.88 -11.84
C SER A 264 -0.88 4.80 -12.35
N ILE A 265 -0.64 4.08 -13.45
CA ILE A 265 0.70 3.86 -13.99
C ILE A 265 1.26 5.12 -14.66
N ASP A 266 0.42 5.90 -15.34
CA ASP A 266 0.83 7.17 -15.98
C ASP A 266 0.98 8.31 -14.98
N SER A 267 0.13 8.31 -13.96
CA SER A 267 0.09 9.34 -12.94
C SER A 267 -0.39 8.72 -11.65
N VAL A 268 0.36 8.93 -10.57
CA VAL A 268 -0.05 8.44 -9.24
C VAL A 268 -1.34 9.15 -8.84
N ASN A 269 -2.39 8.36 -8.58
CA ASN A 269 -3.70 8.87 -8.20
C ASN A 269 -3.82 8.85 -6.67
N PHE A 270 -3.19 9.82 -6.01
CA PHE A 270 -3.20 9.94 -4.54
C PHE A 270 -4.63 10.11 -4.01
N ASP A 271 -5.43 10.93 -4.70
CA ASP A 271 -6.82 11.23 -4.36
C ASP A 271 -7.67 9.95 -4.26
N ALA A 272 -7.56 9.05 -5.25
CA ALA A 272 -8.27 7.78 -5.22
C ALA A 272 -7.85 6.90 -4.03
N HIS A 273 -6.55 6.84 -3.71
CA HIS A 273 -6.07 6.07 -2.56
C HIS A 273 -6.61 6.60 -1.23
N GLU A 274 -6.65 7.93 -1.07
CA GLU A 274 -7.13 8.57 0.15
C GLU A 274 -8.65 8.41 0.30
N LEU A 275 -9.41 8.69 -0.76
CA LEU A 275 -10.87 8.62 -0.75
C LEU A 275 -11.38 7.20 -0.49
N TYR A 276 -10.93 6.26 -1.32
CA TYR A 276 -11.39 4.88 -1.23
C TYR A 276 -10.77 4.15 -0.03
N GLY A 277 -9.65 4.64 0.51
CA GLY A 277 -9.00 4.12 1.72
C GLY A 277 -9.69 4.50 3.02
N ALA A 278 -10.35 5.65 3.11
CA ALA A 278 -10.94 6.15 4.35
C ALA A 278 -11.96 5.21 5.02
N PRO A 279 -12.87 4.51 4.30
CA PRO A 279 -13.75 3.52 4.90
C PRO A 279 -12.98 2.35 5.57
N PHE A 280 -11.82 1.96 5.04
CA PHE A 280 -10.98 0.91 5.62
C PHE A 280 -10.26 1.39 6.87
N LEU A 281 -9.77 2.64 6.89
CA LEU A 281 -9.20 3.25 8.09
C LEU A 281 -10.23 3.37 9.22
N PHE A 282 -11.45 3.80 8.89
CA PHE A 282 -12.55 3.83 9.83
C PHE A 282 -12.88 2.41 10.34
N GLY A 283 -13.01 1.43 9.44
CA GLY A 283 -13.27 0.03 9.80
C GLY A 283 -12.20 -0.58 10.70
N PHE A 284 -10.94 -0.26 10.45
CA PHE A 284 -9.82 -0.65 11.32
C PHE A 284 -9.93 -0.02 12.72
N GLY A 285 -10.17 1.29 12.80
CA GLY A 285 -10.38 1.99 14.08
C GLY A 285 -11.58 1.41 14.84
N ALA A 286 -12.70 1.15 14.16
CA ALA A 286 -13.87 0.50 14.73
C ALA A 286 -13.55 -0.89 15.30
N ALA A 287 -12.79 -1.70 14.57
CA ALA A 287 -12.35 -3.01 15.04
C ALA A 287 -11.46 -2.93 16.29
N MET A 288 -10.55 -1.95 16.33
CA MET A 288 -9.72 -1.69 17.51
C MET A 288 -10.55 -1.23 18.71
N LEU A 289 -11.58 -0.41 18.49
CA LEU A 289 -12.50 0.00 19.55
C LEU A 289 -13.28 -1.20 20.11
N ILE A 290 -13.77 -2.09 19.23
CA ILE A 290 -14.44 -3.33 19.66
C ILE A 290 -13.48 -4.21 20.46
N TYR A 291 -12.23 -4.34 19.98
CA TYR A 291 -11.20 -5.15 20.63
C TYR A 291 -10.84 -4.63 22.03
N THR A 292 -10.56 -3.33 22.16
CA THR A 292 -10.22 -2.71 23.46
C THR A 292 -11.39 -2.80 24.44
N ARG A 293 -12.63 -2.71 23.95
CA ARG A 293 -13.85 -2.82 24.77
C ARG A 293 -14.42 -4.25 24.88
N ARG A 294 -13.64 -5.29 24.57
CA ARG A 294 -14.09 -6.70 24.56
C ARG A 294 -14.67 -7.23 25.88
N ASN A 295 -14.38 -6.57 26.99
CA ASN A 295 -14.91 -6.94 28.31
C ASN A 295 -16.18 -6.16 28.70
N SER A 296 -16.47 -5.05 28.00
CA SER A 296 -17.62 -4.18 28.25
C SER A 296 -18.94 -4.84 27.82
N ASN A 297 -20.06 -4.19 28.17
CA ASN A 297 -21.38 -4.57 27.64
C ASN A 297 -21.42 -4.35 26.11
N PRO A 298 -21.81 -5.35 25.31
CA PRO A 298 -21.79 -5.26 23.85
C PRO A 298 -22.67 -4.12 23.32
N HIS A 299 -23.83 -3.86 23.93
CA HIS A 299 -24.70 -2.75 23.51
C HIS A 299 -24.01 -1.40 23.68
N ILE A 300 -23.30 -1.19 24.79
CA ILE A 300 -22.58 0.07 25.03
C ILE A 300 -21.45 0.25 24.01
N THR A 301 -20.74 -0.82 23.67
CA THR A 301 -19.70 -0.79 22.62
C THR A 301 -20.30 -0.39 21.27
N VAL A 302 -21.43 -0.97 20.89
CA VAL A 302 -22.14 -0.64 19.64
C VAL A 302 -22.66 0.80 19.67
N TYR A 303 -23.27 1.25 20.76
CA TYR A 303 -23.69 2.64 20.89
C TYR A 303 -22.52 3.60 20.75
N THR A 304 -21.36 3.27 21.33
CA THR A 304 -20.16 4.10 21.17
C THR A 304 -19.74 4.16 19.70
N LEU A 305 -19.68 3.03 18.99
CA LEU A 305 -19.36 3.00 17.56
C LEU A 305 -20.30 3.88 16.74
N VAL A 306 -21.61 3.76 16.98
CA VAL A 306 -22.63 4.53 16.26
C VAL A 306 -22.52 6.02 16.60
N THR A 307 -22.32 6.38 17.86
CA THR A 307 -22.12 7.78 18.27
C THR A 307 -20.91 8.38 17.58
N VAL A 308 -19.79 7.66 17.53
CA VAL A 308 -18.57 8.15 16.88
C VAL A 308 -18.75 8.24 15.37
N LEU A 309 -19.41 7.26 14.74
CA LEU A 309 -19.73 7.32 13.30
C LEU A 309 -20.61 8.53 12.97
N LEU A 310 -21.66 8.77 13.76
CA LEU A 310 -22.57 9.90 13.55
C LEU A 310 -21.84 11.23 13.78
N PHE A 311 -20.97 11.31 14.80
CA PHE A 311 -20.13 12.48 15.02
C PHE A 311 -19.18 12.72 13.86
N SER A 312 -18.45 11.69 13.40
CA SER A 312 -17.58 11.75 12.23
C SER A 312 -18.32 12.24 10.99
N LEU A 313 -19.51 11.70 10.72
CA LEU A 313 -20.31 12.11 9.56
C LEU A 313 -20.81 13.55 9.68
N LEU A 314 -21.26 13.97 10.86
CA LEU A 314 -21.70 15.34 11.10
C LEU A 314 -20.54 16.33 10.89
N MET A 315 -19.38 16.04 11.47
CA MET A 315 -18.20 16.88 11.31
C MET A 315 -17.71 16.91 9.86
N ALA A 316 -17.72 15.77 9.17
CA ALA A 316 -17.33 15.69 7.76
C ALA A 316 -18.27 16.53 6.87
N ILE A 317 -19.59 16.53 7.11
CA ILE A 317 -20.56 17.24 6.28
C ILE A 317 -20.57 18.75 6.55
N PHE A 318 -20.44 19.18 7.81
CA PHE A 318 -20.64 20.59 8.20
C PHE A 318 -19.36 21.36 8.50
N TYR A 319 -18.24 20.66 8.74
CA TYR A 319 -16.99 21.25 9.24
C TYR A 319 -15.77 20.68 8.53
N SER A 320 -15.91 20.25 7.27
CA SER A 320 -14.80 19.68 6.51
C SER A 320 -13.57 20.61 6.46
N GLU A 321 -13.81 21.91 6.25
CA GLU A 321 -12.78 22.94 6.11
C GLU A 321 -12.06 23.33 7.42
N THR A 322 -12.48 22.79 8.59
CA THR A 322 -11.94 23.27 9.89
C THR A 322 -10.62 22.63 10.32
N LEU A 323 -10.13 21.64 9.58
CA LEU A 323 -8.93 20.88 9.99
C LEU A 323 -7.61 21.56 9.59
N GLY A 324 -7.67 22.74 8.94
CA GLY A 324 -6.50 23.50 8.51
C GLY A 324 -5.80 22.90 7.29
N SER A 325 -4.60 23.40 6.97
CA SER A 325 -3.81 22.98 5.80
C SER A 325 -4.68 22.94 4.53
N ASP A 326 -4.69 21.81 3.81
CA ASP A 326 -5.41 21.66 2.54
C ASP A 326 -6.77 20.99 2.73
N SER A 327 -7.37 21.10 3.93
CA SER A 327 -8.67 20.47 4.24
C SER A 327 -9.81 20.92 3.32
N SER A 328 -9.77 22.15 2.82
CA SER A 328 -10.75 22.69 1.86
C SER A 328 -10.49 22.27 0.41
N THR A 329 -9.36 21.61 0.12
CA THR A 329 -9.00 21.24 -1.25
C THR A 329 -9.90 20.10 -1.73
N ALA A 330 -10.51 20.31 -2.90
CA ALA A 330 -11.47 19.40 -3.47
C ALA A 330 -10.77 18.12 -3.97
N LEU A 331 -11.25 16.97 -3.50
CA LEU A 331 -10.76 15.65 -3.89
C LEU A 331 -11.69 15.00 -4.92
N SER A 332 -12.96 15.39 -4.91
CA SER A 332 -13.94 15.13 -5.97
C SER A 332 -14.91 16.31 -6.10
N GLN A 333 -15.87 16.24 -7.03
CA GLN A 333 -16.90 17.27 -7.18
C GLN A 333 -17.70 17.58 -5.91
N TYR A 334 -17.76 16.63 -4.96
CA TYR A 334 -18.61 16.73 -3.76
C TYR A 334 -17.88 16.48 -2.45
N ILE A 335 -16.60 16.10 -2.50
CA ILE A 335 -15.84 15.65 -1.32
C ILE A 335 -14.51 16.38 -1.34
N ASP A 336 -14.19 17.06 -0.25
CA ASP A 336 -12.88 17.66 0.02
C ASP A 336 -12.03 16.72 0.90
N ARG A 337 -10.75 17.08 1.06
CA ARG A 337 -9.81 16.32 1.91
C ARG A 337 -10.25 16.31 3.38
N GLY A 338 -10.82 17.41 3.86
CA GLY A 338 -11.33 17.56 5.22
C GLY A 338 -12.45 16.58 5.57
N PHE A 339 -13.37 16.31 4.64
CA PHE A 339 -14.41 15.30 4.77
C PHE A 339 -13.82 13.90 5.01
N VAL A 340 -12.81 13.53 4.20
CA VAL A 340 -12.11 12.24 4.29
C VAL A 340 -11.39 12.11 5.63
N ALA A 341 -10.73 13.17 6.08
CA ALA A 341 -10.09 13.22 7.39
C ALA A 341 -11.12 13.05 8.52
N TRP A 342 -12.21 13.84 8.56
CA TRP A 342 -13.24 13.72 9.60
C TRP A 342 -13.93 12.35 9.66
N LEU A 343 -14.04 11.66 8.53
CA LEU A 343 -14.60 10.31 8.50
C LEU A 343 -13.76 9.32 9.31
N SER A 344 -12.42 9.45 9.28
CA SER A 344 -11.50 8.47 9.86
C SER A 344 -10.88 8.92 11.19
N PHE A 345 -10.63 10.22 11.35
CA PHE A 345 -9.85 10.81 12.45
C PHE A 345 -10.48 10.60 13.85
N PRO A 346 -11.79 10.86 14.08
CA PRO A 346 -12.38 10.71 15.42
C PRO A 346 -12.34 9.28 15.95
N MET A 347 -12.52 8.28 15.09
CA MET A 347 -12.45 6.87 15.49
C MET A 347 -11.05 6.49 15.94
N LEU A 348 -10.01 6.93 15.21
CA LEU A 348 -8.62 6.66 15.57
C LEU A 348 -8.23 7.36 16.88
N LEU A 349 -8.62 8.63 17.05
CA LEU A 349 -8.35 9.38 18.28
C LEU A 349 -8.96 8.73 19.52
N ILE A 350 -10.23 8.30 19.44
CA ILE A 350 -10.93 7.66 20.56
C ILE A 350 -10.27 6.34 20.96
N VAL A 351 -9.64 5.63 20.03
CA VAL A 351 -8.97 4.35 20.28
C VAL A 351 -7.65 4.51 21.03
N VAL A 352 -6.98 5.67 20.95
CA VAL A 352 -5.69 5.92 21.63
C VAL A 352 -5.80 5.69 23.13
N GLY A 353 -6.78 6.31 23.80
CA GLY A 353 -6.95 6.21 25.26
C GLY A 353 -7.13 4.76 25.74
N PRO A 354 -8.12 4.00 25.24
CA PRO A 354 -8.30 2.59 25.57
C PRO A 354 -7.07 1.72 25.30
N LEU A 355 -6.30 1.97 24.23
CA LEU A 355 -5.05 1.24 23.97
C LEU A 355 -3.98 1.52 25.01
N VAL A 356 -3.79 2.79 25.40
CA VAL A 356 -2.86 3.16 26.48
C VAL A 356 -3.24 2.49 27.80
N PHE A 357 -4.54 2.47 28.13
CA PHE A 357 -5.01 1.78 29.34
C PHE A 357 -4.82 0.27 29.27
N GLU A 358 -4.99 -0.35 28.11
CA GLU A 358 -4.73 -1.79 27.94
C GLU A 358 -3.24 -2.11 28.10
N ILE A 359 -2.33 -1.28 27.58
CA ILE A 359 -0.89 -1.44 27.83
C ILE A 359 -0.60 -1.38 29.33
N LYS A 360 -1.15 -0.36 30.01
CA LYS A 360 -1.00 -0.18 31.46
C LYS A 360 -1.51 -1.39 32.25
N ASP A 361 -2.73 -1.86 31.97
CA ASP A 361 -3.31 -3.04 32.64
C ASP A 361 -2.45 -4.31 32.44
N GLN A 362 -1.86 -4.49 31.25
CA GLN A 362 -0.99 -5.63 30.98
C GLN A 362 0.37 -5.53 31.67
N ILE A 363 0.86 -4.32 31.92
CA ILE A 363 2.07 -4.08 32.73
C ILE A 363 1.78 -4.35 34.21
N ASP A 364 0.68 -3.80 34.73
CA ASP A 364 0.27 -3.87 36.14
C ASP A 364 -0.14 -5.28 36.59
N LYS A 365 -0.49 -6.17 35.65
CA LYS A 365 -0.76 -7.58 35.97
C LYS A 365 0.42 -8.24 36.68
N SER A 366 0.17 -8.74 37.88
CA SER A 366 1.13 -9.50 38.66
C SER A 366 1.53 -10.78 37.92
N SER A 367 2.79 -10.84 37.50
CA SER A 367 3.38 -12.00 36.84
C SER A 367 4.86 -12.11 37.21
N LYS A 368 5.37 -13.35 37.27
CA LYS A 368 6.78 -13.65 37.51
C LYS A 368 7.69 -13.21 36.36
N THR A 369 7.13 -12.93 35.18
CA THR A 369 7.88 -12.47 34.00
C THR A 369 7.96 -10.95 33.96
N ALA A 370 9.15 -10.41 33.66
CA ALA A 370 9.35 -8.98 33.43
C ALA A 370 8.43 -8.49 32.30
N PHE A 371 7.84 -7.31 32.45
CA PHE A 371 6.81 -6.82 31.54
C PHE A 371 7.27 -6.72 30.07
N TRP A 372 8.52 -6.32 29.82
CA TRP A 372 9.13 -6.25 28.49
C TRP A 372 9.21 -7.61 27.76
N THR A 373 9.11 -8.73 28.48
CA THR A 373 9.11 -10.10 27.92
C THR A 373 7.71 -10.69 27.77
N ARG A 374 6.66 -9.88 28.01
CA ARG A 374 5.26 -10.31 27.88
C ARG A 374 4.77 -9.98 26.48
N ILE A 375 4.43 -11.02 25.70
CA ILE A 375 3.83 -10.88 24.37
C ILE A 375 2.63 -9.92 24.37
N PRO A 376 1.68 -9.99 25.34
CA PRO A 376 0.54 -9.07 25.34
C PRO A 376 0.94 -7.60 25.44
N VAL A 377 1.89 -7.23 26.30
CA VAL A 377 2.33 -5.83 26.45
C VAL A 377 2.89 -5.33 25.11
N ASN A 378 3.82 -6.09 24.55
CA ASN A 378 4.48 -5.73 23.29
C ASN A 378 3.50 -5.68 22.10
N ALA A 379 2.52 -6.58 22.04
CA ALA A 379 1.50 -6.55 20.99
C ALA A 379 0.60 -5.30 21.07
N HIS A 380 0.22 -4.86 22.27
CA HIS A 380 -0.57 -3.63 22.43
C HIS A 380 0.26 -2.37 22.15
N ILE A 381 1.57 -2.39 22.41
CA ILE A 381 2.50 -1.32 21.96
C ILE A 381 2.49 -1.22 20.44
N VAL A 382 2.52 -2.35 19.71
CA VAL A 382 2.40 -2.35 18.24
C VAL A 382 1.07 -1.74 17.80
N HIS A 383 -0.06 -2.12 18.42
CA HIS A 383 -1.36 -1.56 18.07
C HIS A 383 -1.45 -0.05 18.32
N LEU A 384 -0.90 0.44 19.44
CA LEU A 384 -0.82 1.87 19.74
C LEU A 384 0.05 2.57 18.69
N GLY A 385 1.22 2.02 18.39
CA GLY A 385 2.12 2.56 17.37
C GLY A 385 1.43 2.67 16.00
N LEU A 386 0.67 1.64 15.61
CA LEU A 386 -0.10 1.65 14.36
C LEU A 386 -1.17 2.74 14.35
N VAL A 387 -1.93 2.92 15.43
CA VAL A 387 -2.96 3.98 15.51
C VAL A 387 -2.33 5.37 15.46
N LEU A 388 -1.23 5.61 16.18
CA LEU A 388 -0.51 6.90 16.13
C LEU A 388 0.06 7.18 14.75
N LEU A 389 0.62 6.15 14.10
CA LEU A 389 1.12 6.27 12.73
C LEU A 389 -0.01 6.66 11.77
N LEU A 390 -1.18 6.03 11.87
CA LEU A 390 -2.34 6.35 11.01
C LEU A 390 -2.89 7.76 11.28
N ILE A 391 -2.89 8.22 12.53
CA ILE A 391 -3.26 9.61 12.88
C ILE A 391 -2.28 10.58 12.21
N GLY A 392 -0.98 10.37 12.36
CA GLY A 392 0.04 11.17 11.69
C GLY A 392 -0.02 11.08 10.16
N HIS A 393 -0.43 9.93 9.62
CA HIS A 393 -0.61 9.78 8.17
C HIS A 393 -1.75 10.67 7.68
N ILE A 394 -2.92 10.66 8.33
CA ILE A 394 -4.04 11.53 7.96
C ILE A 394 -3.60 13.01 7.97
N THR A 395 -2.81 13.44 8.97
CA THR A 395 -2.38 14.85 9.05
C THR A 395 -1.29 15.23 8.04
N THR A 396 -0.50 14.29 7.54
CA THR A 396 0.66 14.56 6.65
C THR A 396 0.47 14.10 5.20
N THR A 397 -0.59 13.36 4.89
CA THR A 397 -0.91 12.91 3.53
C THR A 397 -2.33 13.26 3.10
N VAL A 398 -3.33 13.13 3.97
CA VAL A 398 -4.72 13.46 3.60
C VAL A 398 -4.97 14.95 3.68
N LEU A 399 -4.50 15.61 4.75
CA LEU A 399 -4.67 17.05 4.95
C LEU A 399 -3.65 17.91 4.21
N VAL A 400 -2.65 17.30 3.56
CA VAL A 400 -1.61 18.00 2.79
C VAL A 400 -1.61 17.46 1.37
N ASP A 401 -2.07 18.28 0.42
CA ASP A 401 -2.13 17.98 -1.00
C ASP A 401 -0.76 18.10 -1.66
N ARG A 402 -0.13 16.96 -1.92
CA ARG A 402 1.19 16.91 -2.58
C ARG A 402 1.15 17.18 -4.09
N GLY A 403 -0.04 17.30 -4.67
CA GLY A 403 -0.23 17.65 -6.07
C GLY A 403 -0.49 19.14 -6.29
N ASP A 404 -0.84 19.89 -5.23
CA ASP A 404 -1.25 21.29 -5.37
C ASP A 404 -0.06 22.19 -5.79
N ALA A 405 -0.37 23.14 -6.66
CA ALA A 405 0.55 24.18 -7.09
C ALA A 405 0.77 25.26 -6.02
N SER A 406 -0.14 25.42 -5.07
CA SER A 406 -0.02 26.39 -3.96
C SER A 406 1.28 26.22 -3.17
N HIS A 407 1.71 24.97 -2.93
CA HIS A 407 2.97 24.64 -2.24
C HIS A 407 4.24 25.04 -2.99
N ARG A 408 4.15 25.51 -4.24
CA ARG A 408 5.30 25.92 -5.06
C ARG A 408 5.55 27.43 -4.93
N ILE A 409 6.47 27.78 -4.05
CA ILE A 409 6.86 29.15 -3.74
C ILE A 409 8.01 29.57 -4.64
N THR A 410 7.94 30.78 -5.20
CA THR A 410 9.07 31.38 -5.93
C THR A 410 9.79 32.36 -5.02
N LEU A 411 11.04 32.06 -4.70
CA LEU A 411 11.91 32.88 -3.86
C LEU A 411 12.78 33.79 -4.73
N VAL A 412 12.84 35.06 -4.33
CA VAL A 412 13.74 36.06 -4.89
C VAL A 412 14.91 36.21 -3.92
N LYS A 413 16.13 36.30 -4.46
CA LYS A 413 17.33 36.43 -3.65
C LYS A 413 17.29 37.71 -2.80
N ASP A 414 17.66 37.59 -1.53
CA ASP A 414 17.70 38.67 -0.53
C ASP A 414 16.32 39.35 -0.28
N GLU A 415 15.22 38.66 -0.60
CA GLU A 415 13.85 39.11 -0.30
C GLU A 415 13.10 38.05 0.51
N ILE A 416 12.33 38.50 1.51
CA ILE A 416 11.45 37.65 2.31
C ILE A 416 10.12 37.49 1.57
N ILE A 417 9.80 36.26 1.19
CA ILE A 417 8.51 35.89 0.59
C ILE A 417 7.62 35.26 1.67
N ILE A 418 6.43 35.83 1.85
CA ILE A 418 5.45 35.34 2.83
C ILE A 418 4.52 34.34 2.16
N ASP A 419 4.35 33.18 2.78
CA ASP A 419 3.36 32.17 2.39
C ASP A 419 2.73 31.55 3.65
N GLY A 420 1.42 31.73 3.79
CA GLY A 420 0.69 31.38 5.02
C GLY A 420 1.23 32.10 6.26
N ASP A 421 1.59 31.31 7.27
CA ASP A 421 2.11 31.78 8.56
C ASP A 421 3.66 31.85 8.57
N TYR A 422 4.32 31.74 7.41
CA TYR A 422 5.78 31.69 7.32
C TYR A 422 6.36 32.70 6.34
N GLY A 423 7.58 33.15 6.62
CA GLY A 423 8.43 33.90 5.72
C GLY A 423 9.63 33.08 5.26
N PHE A 424 9.98 33.15 3.98
CA PHE A 424 11.11 32.43 3.38
C PHE A 424 12.05 33.42 2.71
N GLU A 425 13.32 33.42 3.10
CA GLU A 425 14.36 34.26 2.50
C GLU A 425 15.40 33.39 1.79
N PHE A 426 15.61 33.63 0.49
CA PHE A 426 16.71 33.02 -0.25
C PHE A 426 17.98 33.86 -0.05
N ASN A 427 18.94 33.38 0.74
CA ASN A 427 20.16 34.11 1.06
C ASN A 427 21.28 33.87 0.03
N GLU A 428 21.65 32.61 -0.20
CA GLU A 428 22.81 32.28 -1.05
C GLU A 428 22.73 30.89 -1.68
N LEU A 429 23.53 30.67 -2.73
CA LEU A 429 23.72 29.38 -3.37
C LEU A 429 24.99 28.72 -2.85
N ILE A 430 24.88 27.45 -2.53
CA ILE A 430 25.98 26.62 -2.04
C ILE A 430 26.29 25.60 -3.13
N ALA A 431 27.54 25.50 -3.56
CA ALA A 431 28.00 24.45 -4.46
C ALA A 431 29.15 23.68 -3.82
N THR A 432 29.11 22.36 -3.91
CA THR A 432 30.14 21.49 -3.31
C THR A 432 30.32 20.24 -4.16
N GLU A 433 31.58 19.87 -4.41
CA GLU A 433 31.93 18.63 -5.12
C GLU A 433 32.52 17.57 -4.17
N ASP A 434 32.80 17.96 -2.92
CA ASP A 434 33.44 17.12 -1.90
C ASP A 434 32.41 16.43 -0.98
N ASP A 435 32.79 15.29 -0.39
CA ASP A 435 32.01 14.52 0.59
C ASP A 435 30.62 14.02 0.13
N LEU A 436 30.45 13.84 -1.19
CA LEU A 436 29.22 13.30 -1.78
C LEU A 436 29.25 11.76 -1.80
N GLN A 437 28.21 11.13 -1.26
CA GLN A 437 28.04 9.67 -1.35
C GLN A 437 27.77 9.21 -2.79
N VAL A 438 27.06 10.05 -3.56
CA VAL A 438 26.66 9.83 -4.95
C VAL A 438 26.57 11.17 -5.68
N GLY A 439 26.79 11.18 -7.00
CA GLY A 439 26.79 12.40 -7.81
C GLY A 439 28.18 12.99 -8.02
N ASP A 440 28.29 13.83 -9.05
CA ASP A 440 29.51 14.54 -9.46
C ASP A 440 29.58 15.96 -8.84
N GLY A 441 28.50 16.43 -8.21
CA GLY A 441 28.45 17.72 -7.52
C GLY A 441 27.08 18.03 -6.91
N PHE A 442 27.04 18.89 -5.91
CA PHE A 442 25.84 19.38 -5.25
C PHE A 442 25.68 20.89 -5.47
N VAL A 443 24.45 21.33 -5.71
CA VAL A 443 24.06 22.74 -5.77
C VAL A 443 22.81 22.90 -4.92
N GLY A 444 22.95 23.57 -3.79
CA GLY A 444 21.90 23.85 -2.82
C GLY A 444 21.61 25.35 -2.70
N VAL A 445 20.44 25.66 -2.16
CA VAL A 445 19.99 27.03 -1.88
C VAL A 445 19.80 27.17 -0.40
N LYS A 446 20.47 28.13 0.22
CA LYS A 446 20.31 28.45 1.63
C LYS A 446 19.08 29.32 1.81
N ILE A 447 18.10 28.79 2.53
CA ILE A 447 16.82 29.44 2.79
C ILE A 447 16.69 29.62 4.30
N THR A 448 16.56 30.87 4.74
CA THR A 448 16.20 31.17 6.13
C THR A 448 14.68 31.21 6.25
N VAL A 449 14.16 30.53 7.26
CA VAL A 449 12.72 30.38 7.50
C VAL A 449 12.34 31.18 8.75
N TYR A 450 11.28 31.94 8.63
CA TYR A 450 10.73 32.81 9.67
C TYR A 450 9.30 32.39 10.02
N ASP A 451 8.96 32.41 11.31
CA ASP A 451 7.57 32.42 11.78
C ASP A 451 7.03 33.85 11.62
N TYR A 452 5.89 33.99 10.96
CA TYR A 452 5.27 35.27 10.66
C TYR A 452 3.97 35.41 11.47
N GLN A 453 4.05 36.12 12.61
CA GLN A 453 2.91 36.42 13.47
C GLN A 453 2.87 37.93 13.77
N ASP A 454 1.67 38.51 13.65
CA ASP A 454 1.40 39.92 13.98
C ASP A 454 2.35 40.97 13.31
N GLY A 455 2.94 40.61 12.16
CA GLY A 455 3.83 41.49 11.41
C GLY A 455 5.31 41.44 11.84
N GLU A 456 5.67 40.56 12.78
CA GLU A 456 7.05 40.29 13.18
C GLU A 456 7.56 39.00 12.50
N PHE A 457 8.88 38.95 12.27
CA PHE A 457 9.56 37.79 11.68
C PHE A 457 10.53 37.22 12.69
N ASP A 458 10.22 36.03 13.20
CA ASP A 458 11.08 35.30 14.13
C ASP A 458 11.77 34.16 13.39
N GLU A 459 13.11 34.18 13.34
CA GLU A 459 13.89 33.12 12.68
C GLU A 459 13.69 31.78 13.41
N ILE A 460 13.18 30.78 12.67
CA ILE A 460 12.95 29.43 13.19
C ILE A 460 14.01 28.42 12.73
N GLY A 461 14.73 28.71 11.64
CA GLY A 461 15.87 27.90 11.20
C GLY A 461 16.29 28.17 9.76
N VAL A 462 17.34 27.47 9.34
CA VAL A 462 17.91 27.57 7.99
C VAL A 462 17.92 26.18 7.36
N VAL A 463 17.56 26.09 6.09
CA VAL A 463 17.55 24.87 5.28
C VAL A 463 18.34 25.06 3.98
N GLU A 464 18.85 23.95 3.45
CA GLU A 464 19.71 23.88 2.27
C GLU A 464 19.18 22.85 1.23
N PRO A 465 17.92 22.96 0.75
CA PRO A 465 17.43 22.10 -0.32
C PRO A 465 18.25 22.31 -1.60
N GLY A 466 18.34 21.28 -2.44
CA GLY A 466 19.25 21.34 -3.58
C GLY A 466 19.03 20.29 -4.65
N MET A 467 20.09 20.09 -5.42
CA MET A 467 20.20 19.00 -6.38
C MET A 467 21.59 18.37 -6.35
N LEU A 468 21.65 17.09 -6.71
CA LEU A 468 22.86 16.38 -7.11
C LEU A 468 22.95 16.34 -8.63
N ARG A 469 24.15 16.58 -9.13
CA ARG A 469 24.51 16.61 -10.54
C ARG A 469 25.13 15.28 -10.95
N PHE A 470 24.73 14.75 -12.09
CA PHE A 470 25.34 13.57 -12.71
C PHE A 470 25.80 13.93 -14.12
N ASP A 471 26.97 14.56 -14.21
CA ASP A 471 27.54 15.13 -15.44
C ASP A 471 27.64 14.10 -16.56
N ARG A 472 28.03 12.86 -16.22
CA ARG A 472 28.16 11.78 -17.21
C ARG A 472 26.86 11.42 -17.92
N THR A 473 25.73 11.61 -17.24
CA THR A 473 24.39 11.31 -17.77
C THR A 473 23.63 12.56 -18.19
N GLY A 474 24.12 13.75 -17.82
CA GLY A 474 23.42 15.01 -18.03
C GLY A 474 22.11 15.12 -17.25
N THR A 475 22.03 14.49 -16.08
CA THR A 475 20.82 14.48 -15.25
C THR A 475 21.06 15.14 -13.90
N ALA A 476 20.01 15.74 -13.34
CA ALA A 476 19.97 16.27 -11.99
C ALA A 476 18.95 15.50 -11.13
N ARG A 477 19.27 15.26 -9.87
CA ARG A 477 18.37 14.68 -8.87
C ARG A 477 18.13 15.70 -7.77
N SER A 478 16.89 15.98 -7.41
CA SER A 478 16.61 16.83 -6.25
C SER A 478 17.02 16.15 -4.94
N GLU A 479 17.67 16.93 -4.08
CA GLU A 479 17.91 16.61 -2.68
C GLU A 479 16.98 17.46 -1.81
N VAL A 480 16.45 16.80 -0.79
CA VAL A 480 15.43 17.33 0.10
C VAL A 480 16.10 17.78 1.39
N ASP A 481 15.69 18.92 1.92
CA ASP A 481 16.03 19.31 3.29
C ASP A 481 14.78 19.53 4.14
N VAL A 482 14.93 19.35 5.45
CA VAL A 482 13.81 19.27 6.41
C VAL A 482 14.08 20.11 7.64
N LEU A 483 13.19 21.09 7.90
CA LEU A 483 13.16 21.84 9.14
C LEU A 483 12.24 21.15 10.15
N THR A 484 12.83 20.62 11.23
CA THR A 484 12.07 19.92 12.29
C THR A 484 11.55 20.90 13.33
N ARG A 485 10.24 20.88 13.62
CA ARG A 485 9.57 21.75 14.61
C ARG A 485 8.72 20.92 15.56
N TRP A 486 8.24 21.52 16.65
CA TRP A 486 7.39 20.81 17.61
C TRP A 486 6.02 20.41 17.03
N SER A 487 5.45 21.23 16.15
CA SER A 487 4.17 20.99 15.48
C SER A 487 4.27 19.93 14.37
N GLY A 488 5.46 19.73 13.80
CA GLY A 488 5.69 18.85 12.66
C GLY A 488 6.95 19.26 11.90
N ASP A 489 7.17 18.63 10.76
CA ASP A 489 8.32 18.90 9.90
C ASP A 489 7.90 19.77 8.72
N MET A 490 8.78 20.66 8.27
CA MET A 490 8.62 21.39 7.01
C MET A 490 9.65 20.88 6.01
N VAL A 491 9.19 20.45 4.84
CA VAL A 491 10.00 19.75 3.85
C VAL A 491 10.17 20.62 2.61
N PHE A 492 11.42 20.81 2.18
CA PHE A 492 11.78 21.65 1.06
C PHE A 492 12.32 20.80 -0.09
N ILE A 493 11.70 20.92 -1.27
CA ILE A 493 11.99 20.07 -2.42
C ILE A 493 12.10 20.93 -3.68
N PHE A 494 13.08 20.63 -4.54
CA PHE A 494 13.09 21.14 -5.90
C PHE A 494 12.37 20.16 -6.81
N ASP A 495 11.36 20.64 -7.54
CA ASP A 495 10.75 19.80 -8.57
C ASP A 495 11.78 19.46 -9.67
N GLY A 496 11.51 18.40 -10.43
CA GLY A 496 12.46 17.92 -11.45
C GLY A 496 12.82 18.98 -12.50
N THR A 497 11.89 19.88 -12.84
CA THR A 497 12.17 20.96 -13.80
C THR A 497 13.07 22.04 -13.22
N GLN A 498 12.91 22.36 -11.92
CA GLN A 498 13.77 23.28 -11.20
C GLN A 498 15.18 22.69 -11.04
N ALA A 499 15.29 21.42 -10.62
CA ALA A 499 16.58 20.76 -10.46
C ALA A 499 17.38 20.74 -11.79
N GLN A 500 16.70 20.40 -12.90
CA GLN A 500 17.33 20.41 -14.23
C GLN A 500 17.67 21.83 -14.70
N GLY A 501 16.78 22.79 -14.45
CA GLY A 501 16.99 24.21 -14.80
C GLY A 501 18.20 24.80 -14.08
N LEU A 502 18.31 24.55 -12.78
CA LEU A 502 19.46 24.96 -11.95
C LEU A 502 20.76 24.34 -12.46
N MET A 503 20.76 23.06 -12.83
CA MET A 503 21.94 22.41 -13.41
C MET A 503 22.37 23.07 -14.72
N GLN A 504 21.42 23.37 -15.63
CA GLN A 504 21.72 24.00 -16.91
C GLN A 504 22.24 25.44 -16.74
N GLN A 505 21.63 26.22 -15.86
CA GLN A 505 22.03 27.60 -15.57
C GLN A 505 23.40 27.66 -14.89
N THR A 506 23.62 26.82 -13.87
CA THR A 506 24.92 26.74 -13.16
C THR A 506 26.05 26.34 -14.11
N SER A 507 25.80 25.37 -15.00
CA SER A 507 26.80 24.90 -15.97
C SER A 507 27.13 25.93 -17.05
N SER A 508 26.17 26.79 -17.41
CA SER A 508 26.33 27.74 -18.54
C SER A 508 26.79 29.12 -18.10
N ASN A 509 26.26 29.62 -16.97
CA ASN A 509 26.37 31.03 -16.58
C ASN A 509 26.98 31.23 -15.17
N GLY A 510 27.29 30.15 -14.46
CA GLY A 510 27.80 30.19 -13.08
C GLY A 510 26.73 30.50 -12.04
N LEU A 511 27.09 30.34 -10.75
CA LEU A 511 26.18 30.42 -9.60
C LEU A 511 25.58 31.82 -9.40
N ASP A 512 26.36 32.87 -9.67
CA ASP A 512 25.94 34.27 -9.45
C ASP A 512 24.81 34.73 -10.38
N SER A 513 24.46 33.94 -11.39
CA SER A 513 23.41 34.27 -12.35
C SER A 513 21.98 33.94 -11.87
N ILE A 514 21.86 33.21 -10.76
CA ILE A 514 20.59 32.69 -10.25
C ILE A 514 20.09 33.61 -9.14
N ASN A 515 19.04 34.39 -9.45
CA ASN A 515 18.38 35.30 -8.50
C ASN A 515 16.96 34.86 -8.13
N LEU A 516 16.48 33.77 -8.76
CA LEU A 516 15.12 33.26 -8.62
C LEU A 516 15.18 31.75 -8.49
N VAL A 517 14.56 31.21 -7.44
CA VAL A 517 14.47 29.77 -7.22
C VAL A 517 13.02 29.42 -6.91
N ARG A 518 12.50 28.38 -7.57
CA ARG A 518 11.20 27.81 -7.20
C ARG A 518 11.40 26.64 -6.25
N VAL A 519 10.80 26.69 -5.08
CA VAL A 519 10.90 25.66 -4.05
C VAL A 519 9.50 25.16 -3.73
N THR A 520 9.33 23.84 -3.63
CA THR A 520 8.10 23.26 -3.12
C THR A 520 8.27 23.06 -1.61
N VAL A 521 7.40 23.68 -0.82
CA VAL A 521 7.45 23.63 0.64
C VAL A 521 6.20 22.92 1.15
N TYR A 522 6.38 21.84 1.88
CA TYR A 522 5.27 21.14 2.54
C TYR A 522 5.36 21.33 4.04
N ASP A 523 4.34 21.93 4.65
CA ASP A 523 4.13 21.87 6.09
C ASP A 523 3.42 20.56 6.45
N LEU A 524 4.08 19.68 7.21
CA LEU A 524 3.57 18.37 7.58
C LEU A 524 3.22 18.32 9.08
N PRO A 525 2.03 18.82 9.48
CA PRO A 525 1.63 18.83 10.87
C PRO A 525 1.49 17.40 11.40
N GLY A 526 2.01 17.16 12.61
CA GLY A 526 1.93 15.85 13.26
C GLY A 526 2.83 14.76 12.65
N SER A 527 3.83 15.11 11.82
CA SER A 527 4.82 14.16 11.29
C SER A 527 5.48 13.31 12.38
N HIS A 528 5.71 13.89 13.57
CA HIS A 528 6.24 13.17 14.74
C HIS A 528 5.37 11.99 15.18
N LEU A 529 4.06 12.02 14.97
CA LEU A 529 3.19 10.89 15.28
C LEU A 529 3.48 9.70 14.36
N VAL A 530 3.88 9.95 13.10
CA VAL A 530 4.34 8.90 12.18
C VAL A 530 5.60 8.25 12.72
N TRP A 531 6.60 9.05 13.11
CA TRP A 531 7.88 8.57 13.65
C TRP A 531 7.74 7.85 14.99
N ILE A 532 6.96 8.40 15.91
CA ILE A 532 6.64 7.79 17.20
C ILE A 532 5.89 6.47 16.97
N GLY A 533 4.88 6.48 16.10
CA GLY A 533 4.09 5.31 15.77
C GLY A 533 4.95 4.17 15.19
N TRP A 534 5.79 4.49 14.21
CA TRP A 534 6.74 3.55 13.62
C TRP A 534 7.73 3.00 14.66
N SER A 535 8.30 3.86 15.49
CA SER A 535 9.25 3.47 16.54
C SER A 535 8.61 2.52 17.56
N LEU A 536 7.38 2.81 18.00
CA LEU A 536 6.62 1.92 18.90
C LEU A 536 6.33 0.57 18.23
N MET A 537 5.95 0.56 16.96
CA MET A 537 5.74 -0.69 16.23
C MET A 537 7.03 -1.52 16.16
N MET A 538 8.16 -0.91 15.82
CA MET A 538 9.46 -1.59 15.75
C MET A 538 9.86 -2.16 17.11
N LEU A 539 9.79 -1.35 18.17
CA LEU A 539 10.11 -1.79 19.54
C LEU A 539 9.17 -2.91 20.02
N GLY A 540 7.87 -2.77 19.76
CA GLY A 540 6.87 -3.77 20.11
C GLY A 540 7.10 -5.09 19.35
N MET A 541 7.37 -5.05 18.05
CA MET A 541 7.68 -6.25 17.25
C MET A 541 8.96 -6.94 17.71
N LEU A 542 10.02 -6.16 18.01
CA LEU A 542 11.24 -6.69 18.62
C LEU A 542 10.91 -7.38 19.95
N GLY A 543 10.15 -6.73 20.82
CA GLY A 543 9.71 -7.29 22.10
C GLY A 543 8.92 -8.60 21.96
N VAL A 544 7.96 -8.67 21.01
CA VAL A 544 7.22 -9.91 20.69
C VAL A 544 8.18 -11.01 20.23
N THR A 545 9.15 -10.68 19.37
CA THR A 545 10.12 -11.64 18.83
C THR A 545 11.03 -12.20 19.92
N PHE A 546 11.62 -11.35 20.76
CA PHE A 546 12.44 -11.77 21.90
C PHE A 546 11.64 -12.63 22.88
N SER A 547 10.40 -12.22 23.18
CA SER A 547 9.49 -12.98 24.06
C SER A 547 9.16 -14.36 23.48
N GLY A 548 8.93 -14.43 22.16
CA GLY A 548 8.67 -15.68 21.43
C GLY A 548 9.86 -16.64 21.47
N ILE A 549 11.08 -16.14 21.25
CA ILE A 549 12.31 -16.94 21.33
C ILE A 549 12.51 -17.50 22.75
N SER A 550 12.32 -16.66 23.77
CA SER A 550 12.44 -17.07 25.17
C SER A 550 11.43 -18.16 25.54
N LYS A 551 10.16 -17.98 25.14
CA LYS A 551 9.10 -18.97 25.35
C LYS A 551 9.40 -20.29 24.64
N ASN A 552 9.90 -20.26 23.41
CA ASN A 552 10.28 -21.46 22.67
C ASN A 552 11.45 -22.20 23.33
N LYS A 553 12.47 -21.50 23.84
CA LYS A 553 13.56 -22.11 24.61
C LYS A 553 13.06 -22.79 25.89
N GLN A 554 12.10 -22.18 26.59
CA GLN A 554 11.47 -22.79 27.77
C GLN A 554 10.65 -24.03 27.40
N LEU A 555 9.93 -24.02 26.28
CA LEU A 555 9.17 -25.18 25.81
C LEU A 555 10.11 -26.33 25.41
N VAL A 556 11.17 -26.05 24.64
CA VAL A 556 12.16 -27.06 24.24
C VAL A 556 12.85 -27.68 25.44
N SER A 557 13.31 -26.88 26.40
CA SER A 557 13.94 -27.39 27.64
C SER A 557 12.97 -28.20 28.51
N ARG A 558 11.67 -27.86 28.51
CA ARG A 558 10.64 -28.66 29.19
C ARG A 558 10.39 -29.99 28.48
N THR A 559 10.34 -30.01 27.15
CA THR A 559 10.20 -31.24 26.37
C THR A 559 11.39 -32.18 26.56
N VAL A 560 12.62 -31.65 26.56
CA VAL A 560 13.84 -32.44 26.83
C VAL A 560 13.83 -33.03 28.24
N LYS A 561 13.43 -32.25 29.26
CA LYS A 561 13.30 -32.77 30.63
C LYS A 561 12.23 -33.85 30.79
N LEU A 562 11.14 -33.77 30.03
CA LEU A 562 10.10 -34.81 30.03
C LEU A 562 10.60 -36.09 29.35
N SER A 563 11.36 -35.98 28.25
CA SER A 563 11.96 -37.15 27.59
C SER A 563 13.13 -37.78 28.37
N GLU A 564 13.78 -37.04 29.27
CA GLU A 564 14.81 -37.59 30.18
C GLU A 564 14.22 -38.27 31.42
N GLN A 565 12.91 -38.08 31.68
CA GLN A 565 12.19 -38.67 32.83
C GLN A 565 11.35 -39.90 32.45
N GLU A 566 11.12 -40.13 31.16
CA GLU A 566 10.63 -41.39 30.57
C GLU A 566 11.80 -42.33 30.27
#